data_AF-A0A9E5Y0K8-F1
#
_entry.id   AF-A0A9E5Y0K8-F1
#
_cell.length_a   1.000
_cell.length_b   1.000
_cell.length_c   1.000
_cell.angle_alpha   90.00
_cell.angle_beta   90.00
_cell.angle_gamma   90.00
#
_symmetry.space_group_name_H-M   'P 1'
#
loop_
_entity.id
_entity.type
_entity.pdbx_description
1 polymer ?
#
loop_
_entity_poly.entity_id
_entity_poly.type
_entity_poly.pdbx_seq_one_letter_code
_entity_poly.pdbx_strand_id
1 'polypeptide(L)'
;MAEKKTRILKKEWKSFLKDFNRMNQYRNAVVQIGDDFIVGEPGMPLLGIDYDDRARRVEIFLGTTDPDNIVHLAHAVDVPRAIYLIRDDEAMNPVVGLQIQGAPGTGMTRIRFTDASCEDGRQKWVAAVAHTLYERRGMEPGADQKDWFEAEEIIEDVCKKYR
;
A
#
# COMPACT_ATOMS: atom_id res chain seq x y z
N MET A 1 11.69 7.69 21.24
CA MET A 1 11.21 6.71 20.25
C MET A 1 10.45 5.55 20.90
N ALA A 2 9.13 5.68 21.02
CA ALA A 2 8.25 4.57 21.38
C ALA A 2 7.05 4.60 20.44
N GLU A 3 7.01 3.67 19.49
CA GLU A 3 5.84 3.48 18.64
C GLU A 3 4.60 3.21 19.51
N LYS A 4 3.57 4.02 19.33
CA LYS A 4 2.28 3.85 20.01
C LYS A 4 1.36 3.02 19.13
N LYS A 5 0.78 1.97 19.72
CA LYS A 5 -0.21 1.11 19.07
C LYS A 5 -1.60 1.43 19.59
N THR A 6 -2.49 1.84 18.69
CA THR A 6 -3.90 2.11 19.02
C THR A 6 -4.78 1.05 18.36
N ARG A 7 -5.53 0.29 19.18
CA ARG A 7 -6.46 -0.73 18.67
C ARG A 7 -7.69 -0.07 18.06
N ILE A 8 -8.05 -0.50 16.86
CA ILE A 8 -9.28 -0.05 16.18
C ILE A 8 -10.42 -1.02 16.51
N LEU A 9 -11.59 -0.49 16.89
CA LEU A 9 -12.74 -1.31 17.22
C LEU A 9 -13.24 -2.03 15.97
N LYS A 10 -13.68 -3.29 16.10
CA LYS A 10 -14.11 -4.11 14.97
C LYS A 10 -15.22 -3.46 14.13
N LYS A 11 -16.17 -2.79 14.79
CA LYS A 11 -17.27 -2.07 14.14
C LYS A 11 -16.81 -0.89 13.27
N GLU A 12 -15.58 -0.41 13.49
CA GLU A 12 -15.00 0.76 12.80
C GLU A 12 -14.03 0.36 11.69
N TRP A 13 -13.73 -0.94 11.49
CA TRP A 13 -12.68 -1.36 10.56
C TRP A 13 -12.89 -0.86 9.14
N LYS A 14 -14.10 -0.97 8.58
CA LYS A 14 -14.37 -0.54 7.20
C LYS A 14 -14.17 0.98 7.04
N SER A 15 -14.75 1.78 7.93
CA SER A 15 -14.58 3.24 7.88
C SER A 15 -13.13 3.66 8.13
N PHE A 16 -12.47 3.02 9.10
CA PHE A 16 -11.07 3.27 9.40
C PHE A 16 -10.15 2.95 8.23
N LEU A 17 -10.30 1.79 7.59
CA LEU A 17 -9.46 1.40 6.45
C LEU A 17 -9.69 2.32 5.25
N LYS A 18 -10.93 2.76 5.03
CA LYS A 18 -11.24 3.77 4.01
C LYS A 18 -10.50 5.10 4.28
N ASP A 19 -10.61 5.63 5.50
CA ASP A 19 -9.91 6.86 5.88
C ASP A 19 -8.39 6.69 5.84
N PHE A 20 -7.88 5.53 6.26
CA PHE A 20 -6.47 5.18 6.22
C PHE A 20 -5.95 5.17 4.78
N ASN A 21 -6.66 4.53 3.85
CA ASN A 21 -6.31 4.51 2.43
C ASN A 21 -6.30 5.93 1.86
N ARG A 22 -7.35 6.72 2.09
CA ARG A 22 -7.42 8.11 1.62
C ARG A 22 -6.22 8.95 2.07
N MET A 23 -5.72 8.72 3.28
CA MET A 23 -4.61 9.48 3.85
C MET A 23 -3.22 8.95 3.47
N ASN A 24 -3.09 7.66 3.15
CA ASN A 24 -1.78 7.00 3.02
C ASN A 24 -1.55 6.27 1.70
N GLN A 25 -2.52 6.30 0.77
CA GLN A 25 -2.32 5.79 -0.58
C GLN A 25 -1.06 6.43 -1.21
N TYR A 26 -0.33 5.64 -2.00
CA TYR A 26 0.94 5.97 -2.66
C TYR A 26 2.19 6.04 -1.78
N ARG A 27 2.08 6.04 -0.45
CA ARG A 27 3.27 5.94 0.41
C ARG A 27 3.96 4.61 0.19
N ASN A 28 5.28 4.61 0.06
CA ASN A 28 6.03 3.38 -0.04
C ASN A 28 5.92 2.59 1.25
N ALA A 29 5.54 1.33 1.11
CA ALA A 29 5.31 0.42 2.20
C ALA A 29 6.02 -0.90 1.94
N VAL A 30 6.42 -1.54 3.05
CA VAL A 30 6.80 -2.95 3.08
C VAL A 30 5.81 -3.69 3.96
N VAL A 31 5.51 -4.92 3.58
CA VAL A 31 4.59 -5.80 4.32
C VAL A 31 5.42 -6.92 4.95
N GLN A 32 5.55 -6.88 6.27
CA GLN A 32 6.19 -7.94 7.05
C GLN A 32 5.14 -8.95 7.51
N ILE A 33 5.36 -10.23 7.23
CA ILE A 33 4.48 -11.35 7.57
C ILE A 33 5.25 -12.27 8.53
N GLY A 34 4.76 -12.37 9.77
CA GLY A 34 5.53 -13.01 10.84
C GLY A 34 6.84 -12.26 11.10
N ASP A 35 7.90 -12.99 11.45
CA ASP A 35 9.20 -12.41 11.74
C ASP A 35 10.15 -12.42 10.53
N ASP A 36 9.91 -13.31 9.55
CA ASP A 36 10.92 -13.66 8.54
C ASP A 36 10.62 -13.15 7.12
N PHE A 37 9.36 -12.86 6.78
CA PHE A 37 8.98 -12.55 5.39
C PHE A 37 8.68 -11.07 5.22
N ILE A 38 9.33 -10.44 4.24
CA ILE A 38 9.08 -9.05 3.85
C ILE A 38 8.73 -9.02 2.36
N VAL A 39 7.59 -8.42 2.04
CA VAL A 39 7.10 -8.22 0.67
C VAL A 39 7.20 -6.74 0.32
N GLY A 40 7.64 -6.47 -0.90
CA GLY A 40 7.72 -5.13 -1.47
C GLY A 40 8.97 -4.35 -1.10
N GLU A 41 10.08 -5.00 -0.75
CA GLU A 41 11.37 -4.32 -0.62
C GLU A 41 11.90 -3.81 -1.98
N PRO A 42 12.57 -2.63 -2.02
CA PRO A 42 12.90 -1.75 -0.90
C PRO A 42 11.73 -0.85 -0.42
N GLY A 43 10.61 -0.87 -1.13
CA GLY A 43 9.36 -0.19 -0.80
C GLY A 43 8.48 -0.12 -2.04
N MET A 44 7.21 -0.51 -1.93
CA MET A 44 6.23 -0.38 -3.01
C MET A 44 5.08 0.54 -2.58
N PRO A 45 4.51 1.35 -3.48
CA PRO A 45 3.43 2.27 -3.13
C PRO A 45 2.21 1.50 -2.61
N LEU A 46 1.69 1.91 -1.46
CA LEU A 46 0.46 1.37 -0.92
C LEU A 46 -0.71 1.75 -1.82
N LEU A 47 -1.41 0.75 -2.37
CA LEU A 47 -2.63 0.97 -3.13
C LEU A 47 -3.85 1.09 -2.23
N GLY A 48 -3.94 0.15 -1.27
CA GLY A 48 -5.04 0.13 -0.33
C GLY A 48 -5.07 -1.13 0.50
N ILE A 49 -5.90 -1.08 1.52
CA ILE A 49 -6.20 -2.18 2.41
C ILE A 49 -7.72 -2.29 2.49
N ASP A 50 -8.24 -3.50 2.29
CA ASP A 50 -9.69 -3.75 2.31
C ASP A 50 -10.04 -4.85 3.31
N TYR A 51 -11.23 -4.77 3.89
CA TYR A 51 -11.80 -5.82 4.73
C TYR A 51 -13.06 -6.40 4.08
N ASP A 52 -12.91 -7.60 3.54
CA ASP A 52 -14.03 -8.39 3.03
C ASP A 52 -14.73 -9.07 4.22
N ASP A 53 -15.95 -8.62 4.51
CA ASP A 53 -16.76 -9.15 5.60
C ASP A 53 -17.37 -10.53 5.30
N ARG A 54 -17.56 -10.86 4.02
CA ARG A 54 -18.08 -12.17 3.58
C ARG A 54 -17.00 -13.23 3.74
N ALA A 55 -15.80 -12.96 3.21
CA ALA A 55 -14.65 -13.84 3.35
C ALA A 55 -13.97 -13.73 4.73
N ARG A 56 -14.31 -12.70 5.51
CA ARG A 56 -13.70 -12.37 6.81
C ARG A 56 -12.19 -12.27 6.72
N ARG A 57 -11.67 -11.51 5.75
CA ARG A 57 -10.23 -11.35 5.50
C ARG A 57 -9.86 -9.87 5.31
N VAL A 58 -8.65 -9.50 5.70
CA VAL A 58 -8.06 -8.21 5.32
C VAL A 58 -7.05 -8.44 4.20
N GLU A 59 -7.23 -7.75 3.08
CA GLU A 59 -6.33 -7.82 1.93
C GLU A 59 -5.48 -6.55 1.82
N ILE A 60 -4.20 -6.72 1.50
CA ILE A 60 -3.22 -5.64 1.40
C ILE A 60 -2.71 -5.58 -0.04
N PHE A 61 -2.89 -4.44 -0.69
CA PHE A 61 -2.52 -4.22 -2.08
C PHE A 61 -1.37 -3.21 -2.19
N LEU A 62 -0.34 -3.56 -2.95
CA LEU A 62 0.79 -2.71 -3.30
C LEU A 62 0.83 -2.48 -4.82
N GLY A 63 1.36 -1.34 -5.24
CA GLY A 63 1.49 -1.00 -6.65
C GLY A 63 2.80 -1.50 -7.26
N THR A 64 2.75 -2.06 -8.47
CA THR A 64 3.94 -2.52 -9.22
C THR A 64 4.32 -1.54 -10.32
N THR A 65 5.47 -1.74 -10.97
CA THR A 65 5.85 -0.96 -12.16
C THR A 65 5.34 -1.56 -13.47
N ASP A 66 4.84 -2.81 -13.47
CA ASP A 66 4.27 -3.46 -14.64
C ASP A 66 2.92 -2.83 -15.03
N PRO A 67 2.80 -2.19 -16.21
CA PRO A 67 1.55 -1.57 -16.68
C PRO A 67 0.38 -2.56 -16.80
N ASP A 68 0.64 -3.84 -17.08
CA ASP A 68 -0.41 -4.85 -17.24
C ASP A 68 -0.86 -5.46 -15.90
N ASN A 69 -0.01 -5.37 -14.87
CA ASN A 69 -0.20 -6.00 -13.56
C ASN A 69 0.00 -5.01 -12.41
N ILE A 70 -0.46 -3.78 -12.59
CA ILE A 70 -0.19 -2.63 -11.71
C ILE A 70 -0.56 -2.85 -10.23
N VAL A 71 -1.47 -3.79 -9.95
CA VAL A 71 -1.93 -4.14 -8.61
C VAL A 71 -1.36 -5.50 -8.18
N HIS A 72 -0.62 -5.51 -7.08
CA HIS A 72 -0.12 -6.72 -6.43
C HIS A 72 -0.85 -6.95 -5.09
N LEU A 73 -1.55 -8.09 -4.96
CA LEU A 73 -2.04 -8.56 -3.67
C LEU A 73 -0.85 -9.08 -2.86
N ALA A 74 -0.31 -8.24 -1.98
CA ALA A 74 0.89 -8.54 -1.21
C ALA A 74 0.64 -9.59 -0.14
N HIS A 75 -0.51 -9.51 0.54
CA HIS A 75 -0.92 -10.49 1.52
C HIS A 75 -2.42 -10.41 1.83
N ALA A 76 -2.97 -11.52 2.33
CA ALA A 76 -4.30 -11.58 2.90
C ALA A 76 -4.24 -12.22 4.30
N VAL A 77 -4.85 -11.55 5.28
CA VAL A 77 -4.97 -12.06 6.65
C VAL A 77 -6.36 -12.61 6.85
N ASP A 78 -6.48 -13.93 6.88
CA ASP A 78 -7.73 -14.63 7.13
C ASP A 78 -8.14 -14.53 8.60
N VAL A 79 -9.44 -14.31 8.81
CA VAL A 79 -10.08 -14.22 10.13
C VAL A 79 -9.32 -13.28 11.09
N PRO A 80 -9.13 -12.01 10.70
CA PRO A 80 -8.37 -11.06 11.50
C PRO A 80 -9.08 -10.83 12.83
N ARG A 81 -8.28 -10.73 13.91
CA ARG A 81 -8.76 -10.55 15.29
C ARG A 81 -8.62 -9.12 15.78
N ALA A 82 -7.64 -8.40 15.26
CA ALA A 82 -7.40 -7.02 15.63
C ALA A 82 -6.62 -6.27 14.54
N ILE A 83 -6.95 -4.99 14.38
CA ILE A 83 -6.19 -4.02 13.61
C ILE A 83 -5.69 -2.95 14.58
N TYR A 84 -4.41 -2.60 14.48
CA TYR A 84 -3.77 -1.56 15.24
C TYR A 84 -3.18 -0.52 14.31
N LEU A 85 -3.46 0.75 14.60
CA LEU A 85 -2.74 1.87 14.03
C LEU A 85 -1.41 2.04 14.76
N ILE A 86 -0.31 2.12 14.01
CA ILE A 86 1.02 2.38 14.57
C ILE A 86 1.35 3.84 14.33
N ARG A 87 1.65 4.55 15.42
CA ARG A 87 2.06 5.95 15.38
C ARG A 87 3.41 6.19 16.02
N ASP A 88 4.12 7.18 15.51
CA ASP A 88 5.31 7.75 16.13
C ASP A 88 5.18 9.27 16.15
N ASP A 89 4.96 9.85 17.33
CA ASP A 89 4.71 11.30 17.47
C ASP A 89 5.97 12.14 17.18
N GLU A 90 7.16 11.51 17.13
CA GLU A 90 8.43 12.16 16.78
C GLU A 90 8.68 12.13 15.25
N ALA A 91 7.95 11.32 14.49
CA ALA A 91 8.12 11.19 13.04
C ALA A 91 7.50 12.37 12.28
N MET A 92 8.08 12.70 11.12
CA MET A 92 7.55 13.76 10.23
C MET A 92 6.09 13.51 9.83
N ASN A 93 5.73 12.25 9.62
CA ASN A 93 4.35 11.80 9.50
C ASN A 93 4.04 10.86 10.67
N PRO A 94 3.15 11.24 11.60
CA PRO A 94 2.91 10.44 12.80
C PRO A 94 2.34 9.06 12.52
N VAL A 95 1.74 8.80 11.36
CA VAL A 95 1.27 7.46 10.99
C VAL A 95 2.42 6.73 10.31
N VAL A 96 2.97 5.71 10.98
CA VAL A 96 4.11 4.93 10.48
C VAL A 96 3.71 3.56 9.92
N GLY A 97 2.47 3.12 10.17
CA GLY A 97 1.96 1.88 9.60
C GLY A 97 0.73 1.30 10.27
N LEU A 98 0.46 0.03 9.95
CA LEU A 98 -0.59 -0.78 10.58
C LEU A 98 -0.05 -2.14 11.01
N GLN A 99 -0.65 -2.70 12.06
CA GLN A 99 -0.47 -4.09 12.42
C GLN A 99 -1.83 -4.80 12.40
N ILE A 100 -1.88 -5.95 11.73
CA ILE A 100 -3.05 -6.82 11.66
C ILE A 100 -2.68 -8.13 12.36
N GLN A 101 -3.49 -8.54 13.33
CA GLN A 101 -3.33 -9.82 14.00
C GLN A 101 -4.31 -10.84 13.42
N GLY A 102 -3.79 -11.96 12.94
CA GLY A 102 -4.59 -13.08 12.45
C GLY A 102 -5.15 -13.97 13.57
N ALA A 103 -5.60 -15.15 13.19
CA ALA A 103 -6.01 -16.19 14.11
C ALA A 103 -4.83 -16.72 14.97
N PRO A 104 -5.08 -17.40 16.09
CA PRO A 104 -4.02 -18.06 16.85
C PRO A 104 -3.21 -18.99 15.93
N GLY A 105 -1.89 -18.86 15.94
CA GLY A 105 -0.98 -19.67 15.11
C GLY A 105 -0.70 -19.13 13.70
N THR A 106 -1.36 -18.06 13.23
CA THR A 106 -1.15 -17.51 11.87
C THR A 106 -0.25 -16.27 11.83
N GLY A 107 0.43 -15.93 12.93
CA GLY A 107 1.34 -14.80 13.01
C GLY A 107 0.67 -13.41 12.97
N MET A 108 1.49 -12.36 12.87
CA MET A 108 1.04 -10.98 12.69
C MET A 108 1.55 -10.46 11.35
N THR A 109 0.80 -9.53 10.77
CA THR A 109 1.23 -8.79 9.59
C THR A 109 1.43 -7.33 9.95
N ARG A 110 2.54 -6.73 9.54
CA ARG A 110 2.83 -5.31 9.72
C ARG A 110 3.04 -4.66 8.38
N ILE A 111 2.29 -3.60 8.12
CA ILE A 111 2.56 -2.66 7.04
C ILE A 111 3.40 -1.54 7.66
N ARG A 112 4.58 -1.28 7.11
CA ARG A 112 5.47 -0.19 7.55
C ARG A 112 5.71 0.75 6.38
N PHE A 113 5.51 2.05 6.60
CA PHE A 113 5.88 3.05 5.61
C PHE A 113 7.39 3.30 5.65
N THR A 114 8.03 3.33 4.49
CA THR A 114 9.46 3.63 4.33
C THR A 114 9.71 5.09 3.96
N ASP A 115 8.65 5.84 3.67
CA ASP A 115 8.69 7.27 3.37
C ASP A 115 7.70 8.10 4.22
N ALA A 116 7.89 9.41 4.17
CA ALA A 116 7.10 10.37 4.93
C ALA A 116 5.90 10.94 4.14
N SER A 117 5.92 10.91 2.80
CA SER A 117 5.02 11.70 1.93
C SER A 117 4.32 10.86 0.85
N CYS A 118 3.01 11.09 0.68
CA CYS A 118 2.18 10.45 -0.35
C CYS A 118 2.38 11.07 -1.75
N GLU A 119 2.56 12.40 -1.84
CA GLU A 119 2.67 13.10 -3.13
C GLU A 119 3.93 12.70 -3.90
N ASP A 120 5.06 12.64 -3.19
CA ASP A 120 6.32 12.15 -3.75
C ASP A 120 6.22 10.70 -4.20
N GLY A 121 5.48 9.87 -3.44
CA GLY A 121 5.25 8.47 -3.74
C GLY A 121 4.50 8.27 -5.06
N ARG A 122 3.42 9.03 -5.28
CA ARG A 122 2.64 8.96 -6.53
C ARG A 122 3.48 9.35 -7.75
N GLN A 123 4.17 10.49 -7.69
CA GLN A 123 4.97 10.96 -8.84
C GLN A 123 6.10 9.99 -9.19
N LYS A 124 6.80 9.45 -8.18
CA LYS A 124 7.84 8.44 -8.40
C LYS A 124 7.27 7.16 -9.01
N TRP A 125 6.08 6.76 -8.60
CA TRP A 125 5.44 5.58 -9.15
C TRP A 125 5.02 5.77 -10.60
N VAL A 126 4.39 6.90 -10.93
CA VAL A 126 4.05 7.29 -12.31
C VAL A 126 5.31 7.26 -13.17
N ALA A 127 6.40 7.88 -12.72
CA ALA A 127 7.68 7.89 -13.44
C ALA A 127 8.20 6.47 -13.71
N ALA A 128 8.10 5.56 -12.74
CA ALA A 128 8.57 4.18 -12.89
C ALA A 128 7.72 3.35 -13.87
N VAL A 129 6.39 3.56 -13.87
CA VAL A 129 5.48 2.91 -14.84
C VAL A 129 5.70 3.49 -16.24
N ALA A 130 5.82 4.81 -16.36
CA ALA A 130 6.11 5.49 -17.63
C ALA A 130 7.44 4.99 -18.23
N HIS A 131 8.48 4.84 -17.39
CA HIS A 131 9.75 4.25 -17.83
C HIS A 131 9.57 2.81 -18.36
N THR A 132 8.75 2.01 -17.69
CA THR A 132 8.47 0.63 -18.14
C THR A 132 7.73 0.62 -19.49
N LEU A 133 6.81 1.55 -19.72
CA LEU A 133 6.14 1.73 -21.02
C LEU A 133 7.14 2.13 -22.11
N TYR A 134 8.01 3.10 -21.81
CA TYR A 134 9.06 3.57 -22.71
C TYR A 134 10.00 2.43 -23.15
N GLU A 135 10.46 1.61 -22.19
CA GLU A 135 11.31 0.43 -22.47
C GLU A 135 10.58 -0.59 -23.36
N ARG A 136 9.30 -0.88 -23.06
CA ARG A 136 8.47 -1.81 -23.87
C ARG A 136 8.25 -1.32 -25.30
N ARG A 137 8.25 -0.01 -25.52
CA ARG A 137 8.10 0.64 -26.83
C ARG A 137 9.41 0.76 -27.61
N GLY A 138 10.53 0.27 -27.06
CA GLY A 138 11.82 0.32 -27.73
C GLY A 138 12.52 1.67 -27.60
N MET A 139 12.20 2.45 -26.56
CA MET A 139 12.89 3.69 -26.22
C MET A 139 12.78 4.78 -27.30
N GLU A 140 11.59 4.94 -27.88
CA GLU A 140 11.34 5.93 -28.94
C GLU A 140 11.49 7.36 -28.42
N PRO A 141 12.41 8.17 -28.98
CA PRO A 141 12.61 9.55 -28.55
C PRO A 141 11.34 10.40 -28.74
N GLY A 142 10.96 11.16 -27.72
CA GLY A 142 9.80 12.07 -27.76
C GLY A 142 8.47 11.44 -27.35
N ALA A 143 8.47 10.17 -26.91
CA ALA A 143 7.28 9.51 -26.35
C ALA A 143 7.08 9.80 -24.84
N ASP A 144 8.05 10.41 -24.16
CA ASP A 144 8.08 10.59 -22.69
C ASP A 144 6.78 11.17 -22.12
N GLN A 145 6.26 12.22 -22.75
CA GLN A 145 5.04 12.88 -22.30
C GLN A 145 3.81 11.97 -22.46
N LYS A 146 3.75 11.19 -23.54
CA LYS A 146 2.66 10.24 -23.79
C LYS A 146 2.71 9.09 -22.79
N ASP A 147 3.90 8.52 -22.56
CA ASP A 147 4.09 7.42 -21.60
C ASP A 147 3.78 7.87 -20.17
N TRP A 148 4.08 9.13 -19.83
CA TRP A 148 3.69 9.73 -18.55
C TRP A 148 2.17 9.78 -18.38
N PHE A 149 1.45 10.36 -19.35
CA PHE A 149 -0.01 10.49 -19.26
C PHE A 149 -0.70 9.12 -19.20
N GLU A 150 -0.20 8.15 -19.97
CA GLU A 150 -0.72 6.78 -19.95
C GLU A 150 -0.47 6.11 -18.59
N ALA A 151 0.71 6.29 -17.99
CA ALA A 151 0.99 5.80 -16.65
C ALA A 151 0.06 6.44 -15.59
N GLU A 152 -0.22 7.74 -15.70
CA GLU A 152 -1.17 8.42 -14.81
C GLU A 152 -2.57 7.85 -14.91
N GLU A 153 -3.06 7.60 -16.13
CA GLU A 153 -4.39 7.03 -16.39
C GLU A 153 -4.51 5.62 -15.79
N ILE A 154 -3.53 4.74 -16.05
CA ILE A 154 -3.48 3.38 -15.50
C ILE A 154 -3.53 3.41 -13.97
N ILE A 155 -2.68 4.24 -13.34
CA ILE A 155 -2.62 4.35 -11.89
C ILE A 155 -3.92 4.91 -11.32
N GLU A 156 -4.48 5.96 -11.92
CA GLU A 156 -5.70 6.58 -11.43
C GLU A 156 -6.88 5.61 -11.45
N ASP A 157 -7.02 4.82 -12.51
CA ASP A 157 -8.12 3.88 -12.65
C ASP A 157 -8.11 2.77 -11.60
N VAL A 158 -6.94 2.25 -11.24
CA VAL A 158 -6.85 1.26 -10.17
C VAL A 158 -7.00 1.87 -8.78
N CYS A 159 -6.51 3.09 -8.58
CA CYS A 159 -6.57 3.74 -7.27
C CYS A 159 -7.98 4.18 -6.86
N LYS A 160 -8.86 4.51 -7.84
CA LYS A 160 -10.28 4.82 -7.58
C LYS A 160 -10.99 3.74 -6.77
N LYS A 161 -10.59 2.47 -6.92
CA LYS A 161 -11.18 1.33 -6.19
C LYS A 161 -10.94 1.35 -4.69
N TYR A 162 -9.89 2.04 -4.24
CA TYR A 162 -9.42 2.01 -2.85
C TYR A 162 -9.58 3.35 -2.12
N ARG A 163 -10.20 4.36 -2.76
CA ARG A 163 -10.50 5.69 -2.20
C ARG A 163 -11.78 5.74 -1.36
#